data_AF-A0A7K6IK05-F1
#
_entry.id   AF-A0A7K6IK05-F1
#
_cell.length_a   1.000
_cell.length_b   1.000
_cell.length_c   1.000
_cell.angle_alpha   90.00
_cell.angle_beta   90.00
_cell.angle_gamma   90.00
#
_symmetry.space_group_name_H-M   'P 1'
#
loop_
_entity.id
_entity.type
_entity.pdbx_description
1 polymer ?
#
loop_
_entity_poly.entity_id
_entity_poly.type
_entity_poly.pdbx_seq_one_letter_code
_entity_poly.pdbx_strand_id
1 'polypeptide(L)'
;PPRPRRDPDSVVLCVLATDEEDEGDIALQIHFTLIQAFCCDNDIHILRVSGMQRLAAILGEPEPGSEPRDLHCLLVTNPHTDAWKSQGLAEVASYCAESRDRNQWVPYVCLQER
;
A
#
# COMPACT_ATOMS: atom_id res chain seq x y z
N PRO A 1 18.35 20.66 -0.09
CA PRO A 1 17.85 19.65 0.88
C PRO A 1 18.46 18.26 0.60
N PRO A 2 18.94 17.52 1.62
CA PRO A 2 19.31 16.13 1.41
C PRO A 2 18.05 15.35 1.00
N ARG A 3 18.15 14.58 -0.08
CA ARG A 3 17.05 13.70 -0.53
C ARG A 3 16.70 12.77 0.64
N PRO A 4 15.41 12.54 0.97
CA PRO A 4 15.08 11.53 1.95
C PRO A 4 15.71 10.22 1.48
N ARG A 5 16.59 9.65 2.30
CA ARG A 5 17.10 8.31 2.06
C ARG A 5 15.85 7.41 1.98
N ARG A 6 15.75 6.62 0.91
CA ARG A 6 14.73 5.59 0.76
C ARG A 6 15.02 4.51 1.77
N ASP A 7 14.69 4.79 3.02
CA ASP A 7 14.96 3.95 4.15
C ASP A 7 13.80 2.96 4.29
N PRO A 8 14.00 1.66 4.05
CA PRO A 8 12.95 0.67 4.25
C PRO A 8 12.41 0.68 5.69
N ASP A 9 13.23 1.08 6.66
CA ASP A 9 12.86 1.15 8.08
C ASP A 9 11.86 2.30 8.37
N SER A 10 11.68 3.22 7.41
CA SER A 10 10.70 4.30 7.53
C SER A 10 9.29 3.89 7.08
N VAL A 11 9.13 2.74 6.42
CA VAL A 11 7.85 2.29 5.86
C VAL A 11 7.01 1.66 6.97
N VAL A 12 5.76 2.13 7.12
CA VAL A 12 4.83 1.63 8.14
C VAL A 12 3.63 0.88 7.54
N LEU A 13 3.32 1.13 6.26
CA LEU A 13 2.24 0.46 5.55
C LEU A 13 2.60 0.32 4.06
N CYS A 14 2.35 -0.86 3.51
CA CYS A 14 2.38 -1.15 2.08
C CYS A 14 0.98 -1.50 1.58
N VAL A 15 0.56 -0.87 0.48
CA VAL A 15 -0.72 -1.12 -0.17
C VAL A 15 -0.44 -1.64 -1.58
N LEU A 16 -0.85 -2.88 -1.86
CA LEU A 16 -0.79 -3.47 -3.19
C LEU A 16 -2.15 -3.34 -3.86
N ALA A 17 -2.25 -2.57 -4.94
CA ALA A 17 -3.51 -2.31 -5.63
C ALA A 17 -3.57 -3.02 -6.98
N THR A 18 -4.66 -3.75 -7.20
CA THR A 18 -4.87 -4.53 -8.43
C THR A 18 -6.35 -4.81 -8.60
N ASP A 19 -6.83 -4.68 -9.83
CA ASP A 19 -8.16 -5.13 -10.22
C ASP A 19 -8.08 -6.41 -11.06
N GLU A 20 -9.22 -6.97 -11.46
CA GLU A 20 -9.31 -8.25 -12.20
C GLU A 20 -8.54 -8.20 -13.53
N GLU A 21 -8.44 -7.02 -14.15
CA GLU A 21 -7.73 -6.81 -15.42
C GLU A 21 -6.21 -7.06 -15.29
N ASP A 22 -5.66 -6.88 -14.09
CA ASP A 22 -4.22 -7.00 -13.79
C ASP A 22 -3.81 -8.40 -13.31
N GLU A 23 -4.76 -9.31 -13.07
CA GLU A 23 -4.47 -10.69 -12.63
C GLU A 23 -3.68 -11.48 -13.69
N GLY A 24 -3.84 -11.11 -14.97
CA GLY A 24 -3.09 -11.70 -16.09
C GLY A 24 -1.65 -11.20 -16.22
N ASP A 25 -1.26 -10.13 -15.52
CA ASP A 25 0.10 -9.59 -15.58
C ASP A 25 1.03 -10.38 -14.64
N ILE A 26 1.72 -11.36 -15.21
CA ILE A 26 2.66 -12.22 -14.48
C ILE A 26 3.79 -11.39 -13.85
N ALA A 27 4.28 -10.34 -14.55
CA ALA A 27 5.35 -9.53 -14.03
C ALA A 27 4.88 -8.77 -12.77
N LEU A 28 3.67 -8.22 -12.81
CA LEU A 28 3.07 -7.56 -11.66
C LEU A 28 2.86 -8.53 -10.49
N GLN A 29 2.34 -9.73 -10.75
CA GLN A 29 2.13 -10.74 -9.71
C GLN A 29 3.45 -11.22 -9.07
N ILE A 30 4.54 -11.31 -9.85
CA ILE A 30 5.88 -11.59 -9.33
C ILE A 30 6.34 -10.45 -8.42
N HIS A 31 6.19 -9.19 -8.84
CA HIS A 31 6.54 -8.04 -8.01
C HIS A 31 5.77 -8.05 -6.69
N PHE A 32 4.46 -8.28 -6.73
CA PHE A 32 3.65 -8.38 -5.52
C PHE A 32 4.12 -9.48 -4.59
N THR A 33 4.45 -10.66 -5.13
CA THR A 33 4.96 -11.77 -4.32
C THR A 33 6.26 -11.39 -3.62
N LEU A 34 7.19 -10.74 -4.32
CA LEU A 34 8.46 -10.28 -3.75
C LEU A 34 8.26 -9.22 -2.67
N ILE A 35 7.37 -8.25 -2.93
CA ILE A 35 7.05 -7.18 -1.96
C ILE A 35 6.36 -7.76 -0.73
N GLN A 36 5.42 -8.69 -0.91
CA GLN A 36 4.75 -9.38 0.19
C GLN A 36 5.75 -10.11 1.09
N ALA A 37 6.67 -10.87 0.52
CA ALA A 37 7.71 -11.54 1.27
C ALA A 37 8.55 -10.53 2.07
N PHE A 38 8.99 -9.45 1.41
CA PHE A 38 9.76 -8.40 2.06
C PHE A 38 9.01 -7.73 3.21
N CYS A 39 7.76 -7.32 3.02
CA CYS A 39 6.99 -6.65 4.06
C CYS A 39 6.68 -7.58 5.25
N CYS A 40 6.35 -8.85 5.00
CA CYS A 40 6.12 -9.83 6.05
C CYS A 40 7.38 -10.09 6.89
N ASP A 41 8.56 -10.18 6.24
CA ASP A 41 9.83 -10.43 6.92
C ASP A 41 10.31 -9.23 7.76
N ASN A 42 9.96 -8.00 7.34
CA ASN A 42 10.35 -6.77 8.01
C ASN A 42 9.25 -6.18 8.92
N ASP A 43 8.19 -6.95 9.19
CA ASP A 43 7.03 -6.56 10.01
C ASP A 43 6.35 -5.25 9.57
N ILE A 44 6.36 -4.99 8.26
CA ILE A 44 5.65 -3.88 7.64
C ILE A 44 4.20 -4.33 7.42
N HIS A 45 3.24 -3.56 7.92
CA HIS A 45 1.83 -3.84 7.63
C HIS A 45 1.59 -3.79 6.12
N ILE A 46 0.94 -4.81 5.59
CA ILE A 46 0.67 -4.92 4.15
C ILE A 46 -0.77 -5.35 3.93
N LEU A 47 -1.43 -4.79 2.91
CA LEU A 47 -2.73 -5.24 2.45
C LEU A 47 -2.85 -5.17 0.92
N ARG A 48 -3.76 -5.96 0.38
CA ARG A 48 -4.21 -5.87 -1.01
C ARG A 48 -5.48 -5.06 -1.10
N VAL A 49 -5.61 -4.24 -2.14
CA VAL A 49 -6.80 -3.44 -2.42
C VAL A 49 -7.27 -3.60 -3.85
N SER A 50 -8.58 -3.56 -4.04
CA SER A 50 -9.24 -3.38 -5.35
C SER A 50 -10.06 -2.09 -5.39
N GLY A 51 -10.52 -1.72 -6.59
CA GLY A 51 -11.15 -0.44 -6.86
C GLY A 51 -10.11 0.62 -7.20
N MET A 52 -9.24 0.35 -8.18
CA MET A 52 -8.15 1.26 -8.56
C MET A 52 -8.65 2.63 -9.01
N GLN A 53 -9.82 2.71 -9.65
CA GLN A 53 -10.45 3.98 -10.00
C GLN A 53 -10.72 4.84 -8.75
N ARG A 54 -11.23 4.22 -7.68
CA ARG A 54 -11.49 4.91 -6.43
C ARG A 54 -10.18 5.28 -5.73
N LEU A 55 -9.17 4.42 -5.80
CA LEU A 55 -7.84 4.73 -5.28
C LEU A 55 -7.23 5.96 -5.98
N ALA A 56 -7.32 6.02 -7.30
CA ALA A 56 -6.89 7.17 -8.10
C ALA A 56 -7.62 8.44 -7.67
N ALA A 57 -8.94 8.39 -7.51
CA ALA A 57 -9.74 9.53 -7.06
C ALA A 57 -9.35 10.02 -5.64
N ILE A 58 -8.97 9.12 -4.74
CA ILE A 58 -8.49 9.48 -3.39
C ILE A 58 -7.12 10.17 -3.44
N LEU A 59 -6.23 9.71 -4.33
CA LEU A 59 -4.88 10.26 -4.48
C LEU A 59 -4.83 11.56 -5.29
N GLY A 60 -5.94 11.92 -5.95
CA GLY A 60 -6.09 13.10 -6.76
C GLY A 60 -5.46 12.96 -8.15
N GLU A 61 -5.93 13.80 -9.07
CA GLU A 61 -5.48 13.82 -10.46
C GLU A 61 -3.98 14.16 -10.56
N PRO A 62 -3.24 13.50 -11.47
CA PRO A 62 -1.90 13.94 -11.84
C PRO A 62 -1.92 15.35 -12.44
N GLU A 63 -0.83 16.11 -12.24
CA GLU A 63 -0.67 17.41 -12.87
C GLU A 63 -0.66 17.27 -14.40
N PRO A 64 -1.22 18.23 -15.16
CA PRO A 64 -1.28 18.15 -16.61
C PRO A 64 0.13 18.05 -17.20
N GLY A 65 0.41 16.94 -17.87
CA GLY A 65 1.71 16.65 -18.49
C GLY A 65 2.65 15.75 -17.67
N SER A 66 2.22 15.22 -16.53
CA SER A 66 2.99 14.18 -15.83
C SER A 66 2.76 12.79 -16.42
N GLU A 67 3.74 11.91 -16.28
CA GLU A 67 3.60 10.49 -16.62
C GLU A 67 2.45 9.83 -15.83
N PRO A 68 1.83 8.76 -16.38
CA PRO A 68 0.85 7.97 -15.66
C PRO A 68 1.41 7.52 -14.32
N ARG A 69 0.66 7.74 -13.23
CA ARG A 69 1.08 7.26 -11.90
C ARG A 69 0.87 5.76 -11.84
N ASP A 70 1.93 5.02 -11.54
CA ASP A 70 1.81 3.63 -11.11
C ASP A 70 1.16 3.62 -9.72
N LEU A 71 -0.04 3.02 -9.63
CA LEU A 71 -0.82 2.93 -8.41
C LEU A 71 -0.77 1.53 -7.79
N HIS A 72 -0.05 0.58 -8.39
CA HIS A 72 -0.07 -0.81 -7.97
C HIS A 72 0.67 -1.07 -6.66
N CYS A 73 1.56 -0.16 -6.24
CA CYS A 73 2.24 -0.24 -4.95
C CYS A 73 2.40 1.15 -4.32
N LEU A 74 1.78 1.35 -3.15
CA LEU A 74 1.88 2.59 -2.39
C LEU A 74 2.55 2.29 -1.04
N LEU A 75 3.55 3.10 -0.69
CA LEU A 75 4.25 3.01 0.58
C LEU A 75 3.95 4.23 1.43
N VAL A 76 3.40 4.01 2.62
CA VAL A 76 3.25 5.05 3.65
C VAL A 76 4.48 5.01 4.53
N THR A 77 5.18 6.14 4.62
CA THR A 77 6.37 6.27 5.46
C THR A 77 6.10 7.18 6.66
N ASN A 78 6.79 6.92 7.75
CA ASN A 78 6.81 7.78 8.93
C ASN A 78 7.75 8.98 8.68
N PRO A 79 7.25 10.24 8.64
CA PRO A 79 8.08 11.42 8.43
C PRO A 79 8.94 11.83 9.66
N HIS A 80 9.23 10.92 10.59
CA HIS A 80 9.97 11.16 11.85
C HIS A 80 9.41 12.30 12.72
N THR A 81 8.13 12.66 12.54
CA THR A 81 7.42 13.71 13.30
C THR A 81 6.08 13.15 13.75
N ASP A 82 5.58 13.42 14.97
CA ASP A 82 4.34 12.82 15.49
C ASP A 82 3.05 13.10 14.65
N ALA A 83 3.16 13.92 13.60
CA ALA A 83 2.07 14.34 12.72
C ALA A 83 1.42 13.22 11.89
N TRP A 84 2.03 12.04 11.76
CA TRP A 84 1.49 10.92 10.96
C TRP A 84 0.54 9.99 11.72
N LYS A 85 0.39 10.16 13.06
CA LYS A 85 -0.53 9.37 13.90
C LYS A 85 -1.98 9.75 13.61
N SER A 86 -2.46 9.37 12.43
CA SER A 86 -3.87 9.45 12.07
C SER A 86 -4.60 8.24 12.63
N GLN A 87 -5.83 8.46 13.12
CA GLN A 87 -6.70 7.38 13.60
C GLN A 87 -6.91 6.30 12.54
N GLY A 88 -7.10 6.70 11.28
CA GLY A 88 -7.31 5.75 10.17
C GLY A 88 -6.11 4.83 9.93
N LEU A 89 -4.87 5.32 10.06
CA LEU A 89 -3.69 4.47 9.90
C LEU A 89 -3.56 3.47 11.07
N ALA A 90 -3.90 3.88 12.29
CA ALA A 90 -3.93 2.98 13.43
C ALA A 90 -4.99 1.88 13.28
N GLU A 91 -6.16 2.21 12.72
CA GLU A 91 -7.22 1.24 12.41
C GLU A 91 -6.77 0.23 11.34
N VAL A 92 -6.11 0.69 10.28
CA VAL A 92 -5.56 -0.21 9.25
C VAL A 92 -4.46 -1.10 9.82
N ALA A 93 -3.58 -0.56 10.67
CA ALA A 93 -2.56 -1.35 11.37
C ALA A 93 -3.18 -2.44 12.26
N SER A 94 -4.21 -2.09 13.05
CA SER A 94 -4.96 -3.05 13.87
C SER A 94 -5.60 -4.14 13.00
N TYR A 95 -6.25 -3.75 11.91
CA TYR A 95 -6.85 -4.69 10.97
C TYR A 95 -5.83 -5.67 10.37
N CYS A 96 -4.64 -5.19 10.00
CA CYS A 96 -3.57 -6.06 9.51
C CYS A 96 -3.06 -7.02 10.61
N ALA A 97 -2.88 -6.54 11.85
CA ALA A 97 -2.46 -7.38 12.97
C ALA A 97 -3.49 -8.46 13.31
N GLU A 98 -4.77 -8.08 13.42
CA GLU A 98 -5.88 -9.03 13.66
C GLU A 98 -6.03 -10.05 12.54
N SER A 99 -5.77 -9.65 11.29
CA SER A 99 -5.79 -10.55 10.14
C SER A 99 -4.65 -11.56 10.21
N ARG A 100 -3.45 -11.11 10.62
CA ARG A 100 -2.28 -11.99 10.81
C ARG A 100 -2.54 -13.06 11.88
N ASP A 101 -3.21 -12.71 12.98
CA ASP A 101 -3.63 -13.66 14.02
C ASP A 101 -4.59 -14.75 13.49
N ARG A 102 -5.31 -14.45 12.40
CA ARG A 102 -6.20 -15.38 11.70
C ARG A 102 -5.53 -16.12 10.53
N ASN A 103 -4.20 -16.07 10.45
CA ASN A 103 -3.40 -16.61 9.34
C ASN A 103 -3.69 -15.96 7.96
N GLN A 104 -4.22 -14.74 7.96
CA GLN A 104 -4.40 -13.93 6.74
C GLN A 104 -3.26 -12.90 6.68
N TRP A 105 -2.12 -13.32 6.15
CA TRP A 105 -0.88 -12.54 6.11
C TRP A 105 -0.96 -11.26 5.29
N VAL A 106 -1.78 -11.29 4.23
CA VAL A 106 -2.05 -10.12 3.40
C VAL A 106 -3.56 -9.97 3.26
N PRO A 107 -4.22 -9.24 4.17
CA PRO A 107 -5.64 -9.03 4.08
C PRO A 107 -6.02 -8.27 2.81
N TYR A 108 -7.25 -8.48 2.35
CA TYR A 108 -7.80 -7.87 1.15
C TYR A 108 -8.93 -6.89 1.52
N VAL A 109 -8.99 -5.75 0.85
CA VAL A 109 -10.02 -4.72 1.04
C VAL A 109 -10.52 -4.21 -0.32
N CYS A 110 -11.83 -4.19 -0.51
CA CYS A 110 -12.44 -3.61 -1.72
C CYS A 110 -12.89 -2.17 -1.45
N LEU A 111 -12.30 -1.20 -2.16
CA LEU A 111 -12.65 0.22 -2.00
C LEU A 111 -14.05 0.48 -2.57
N GLN A 112 -14.98 0.86 -1.70
CA GLN A 112 -16.35 1.16 -2.08
C GLN A 112 -16.46 2.55 -2.74
N GLU A 113 -17.30 2.68 -3.77
CA GLU A 113 -17.72 3.97 -4.34
C GLU A 113 -18.49 4.83 -3.31
N ARG A 114 -18.59 6.14 -3.55
CA ARG A 114 -19.06 7.14 -2.56
C ARG A 114 -20.48 7.56 -2.86
#